data_AF-A0A6N9DYM6-F1
#
_entry.id   AF-A0A6N9DYM6-F1
#
_cell.length_a   1.000
_cell.length_b   1.000
_cell.length_c   1.000
_cell.angle_alpha   90.00
_cell.angle_beta   90.00
_cell.angle_gamma   90.00
#
_symmetry.space_group_name_H-M   'P 1'
#
loop_
_entity.id
_entity.type
_entity.pdbx_description
1 polymer ?
#
loop_
_entity_poly.entity_id
_entity_poly.type
_entity_poly.pdbx_seq_one_letter_code
_entity_poly.pdbx_strand_id
1 'polypeptide(L)'
;MAKLQRPLVVGAGTVLSASMVADMNPLLQWSLAAIAGGGSAGLLNEGTIKLKAPLSSEEMADPLSEVLIDTVVETATEEMVNPVLSIAEDIGAVTVIILAIFLPVAILFLFPVLVGGSVCVIKLVFAIRKRVVKLAINSMSVIKQWLAKSRRRPA
;
A
#
# COMPACT_ATOMS: atom_id res chain seq x y z
N MET A 1 11.39 20.46 -32.09
CA MET A 1 10.97 21.13 -30.84
C MET A 1 10.82 20.19 -29.63
N ALA A 2 10.48 18.90 -29.78
CA ALA A 2 10.17 18.00 -28.64
C ALA A 2 11.31 17.65 -27.65
N LYS A 3 12.59 17.89 -27.98
CA LYS A 3 13.73 17.44 -27.13
C LYS A 3 13.90 18.26 -25.84
N LEU A 4 13.38 19.49 -25.79
CA LEU A 4 13.49 20.37 -24.61
C LEU A 4 12.28 20.26 -23.67
N GLN A 5 11.19 19.65 -24.11
CA GLN A 5 9.94 19.59 -23.35
C GLN A 5 10.08 18.78 -22.06
N ARG A 6 10.91 17.72 -22.08
CA ARG A 6 11.16 16.85 -20.91
C ARG A 6 11.89 17.59 -19.77
N PRO A 7 13.07 18.19 -19.99
CA PRO A 7 13.74 18.93 -18.91
C PRO A 7 12.97 20.19 -18.50
N LEU A 8 12.23 20.82 -19.42
CA LEU A 8 11.47 22.05 -19.13
C LEU A 8 10.30 21.79 -18.18
N VAL A 9 9.56 20.70 -18.35
CA VAL A 9 8.43 20.33 -17.46
C VAL A 9 8.92 20.01 -16.05
N VAL A 10 10.01 19.25 -15.91
CA VAL A 10 10.61 18.96 -14.61
C VAL A 10 11.10 20.23 -13.92
N GLY A 11 11.70 21.15 -14.69
CA GLY A 11 12.12 22.47 -14.19
C GLY A 11 10.95 23.31 -13.69
N ALA A 12 9.88 23.42 -14.47
CA ALA A 12 8.68 24.18 -14.10
C ALA A 12 8.02 23.63 -12.81
N GLY A 13 7.86 22.30 -12.70
CA GLY A 13 7.30 21.67 -11.50
C GLY A 13 8.17 21.89 -10.26
N THR A 14 9.50 21.85 -10.42
CA THR A 14 10.45 22.15 -9.34
C THR A 14 10.34 23.60 -8.87
N VAL A 15 10.28 24.57 -9.78
CA VAL A 15 10.17 26.00 -9.42
C VAL A 15 8.84 26.30 -8.73
N LEU A 16 7.74 25.72 -9.20
CA LEU A 16 6.42 25.88 -8.57
C LEU A 16 6.41 25.33 -7.13
N SER A 17 6.97 24.13 -6.91
CA SER A 17 7.06 23.57 -5.55
C SER A 17 8.03 24.34 -4.65
N ALA A 18 9.15 24.85 -5.20
CA ALA A 18 10.09 25.69 -4.46
C ALA A 18 9.43 26.98 -3.97
N SER A 19 8.44 27.52 -4.71
CA SER A 19 7.71 28.74 -4.32
C SER A 19 6.81 28.56 -3.11
N MET A 20 6.37 27.34 -2.81
CA MET A 20 5.50 27.04 -1.66
C MET A 20 6.28 26.89 -0.35
N VAL A 21 7.61 26.74 -0.44
CA VAL A 21 8.50 26.47 0.69
C VAL A 21 9.60 27.53 0.71
N ALA A 22 9.24 28.78 1.06
CA ALA A 22 10.15 29.93 0.96
C ALA A 22 11.15 30.09 2.13
N ASP A 23 10.91 29.42 3.27
CA ASP A 23 11.64 29.69 4.54
C ASP A 23 12.61 28.56 4.96
N MET A 24 13.14 27.78 4.02
CA MET A 24 14.08 26.69 4.29
C MET A 24 15.49 26.97 3.77
N ASN A 25 16.48 26.21 4.26
CA ASN A 25 17.82 26.23 3.68
C ASN A 25 17.73 25.88 2.18
N PRO A 26 18.32 26.68 1.27
CA PRO A 26 18.16 26.53 -0.17
C PRO A 26 18.44 25.11 -0.68
N LEU A 27 19.45 24.41 -0.17
CA LEU A 27 19.73 23.03 -0.58
C LEU A 27 18.55 22.09 -0.27
N LEU A 28 17.91 22.27 0.88
CA LEU A 28 16.74 21.50 1.31
C LEU A 28 15.52 21.87 0.49
N GLN A 29 15.26 23.16 0.29
CA GLN A 29 14.16 23.67 -0.53
C GLN A 29 14.22 23.12 -1.95
N TRP A 30 15.36 23.23 -2.63
CA TRP A 30 15.52 22.75 -4.00
C TRP A 30 15.48 21.22 -4.10
N SER A 31 16.04 20.50 -3.12
CA SER A 31 15.97 19.02 -3.12
C SER A 31 14.53 18.52 -2.92
N LEU A 32 13.79 19.11 -1.98
CA LEU A 32 12.41 18.77 -1.70
C LEU A 32 11.50 19.16 -2.87
N ALA A 33 11.71 20.33 -3.46
CA ALA A 33 10.98 20.78 -4.63
C ALA A 33 11.25 19.93 -5.88
N ALA A 34 12.48 19.45 -6.06
CA ALA A 34 12.82 18.56 -7.16
C ALA A 34 12.16 17.18 -7.00
N ILE A 35 12.09 16.65 -5.78
CA ILE A 35 11.45 15.37 -5.48
C ILE A 35 9.93 15.50 -5.58
N ALA A 36 9.34 16.50 -4.91
CA ALA A 36 7.89 16.67 -4.85
C ALA A 36 7.31 17.20 -6.17
N GLY A 37 7.85 18.30 -6.71
CA GLY A 37 7.35 18.95 -7.91
C GLY A 37 7.94 18.41 -9.20
N GLY A 38 9.28 18.32 -9.26
CA GLY A 38 9.98 17.83 -10.44
C GLY A 38 9.71 16.35 -10.73
N GLY A 39 9.70 15.50 -9.69
CA GLY A 39 9.45 14.06 -9.79
C GLY A 39 8.03 13.75 -10.28
N SER A 40 7.02 14.41 -9.71
CA SER A 40 5.62 14.23 -10.11
C SER A 40 5.39 14.71 -11.55
N ALA A 41 5.91 15.88 -11.93
CA ALA A 41 5.79 16.42 -13.29
C ALA A 41 6.50 15.56 -14.34
N GLY A 42 7.64 14.95 -14.01
CA GLY A 42 8.37 14.05 -14.89
C GLY A 42 7.62 12.76 -15.19
N LEU A 43 7.02 12.13 -14.16
CA LEU A 43 6.29 10.88 -14.30
C LEU A 43 5.00 11.04 -15.12
N LEU A 44 4.28 12.14 -14.93
CA LEU A 44 3.07 12.44 -15.71
C LEU A 44 3.40 12.64 -17.20
N ASN A 45 4.46 13.41 -17.51
CA ASN A 45 4.87 13.67 -18.89
C ASN A 45 5.38 12.39 -19.59
N GLU A 46 6.03 11.48 -18.86
CA GLU A 46 6.37 10.15 -19.39
C GLU A 46 5.15 9.26 -19.62
N GLY A 47 4.15 9.31 -18.75
CA GLY A 47 2.87 8.61 -18.92
C GLY A 47 2.15 9.04 -20.18
N THR A 48 2.04 10.35 -20.42
CA THR A 48 1.41 10.90 -21.63
C THR A 48 2.16 10.52 -22.91
N ILE A 49 3.50 10.54 -22.89
CA ILE A 49 4.32 10.12 -24.05
C ILE A 49 4.16 8.61 -24.32
N LYS A 50 4.08 7.78 -23.28
CA LYS A 50 3.90 6.33 -23.41
C LYS A 50 2.50 5.94 -23.89
N LEU A 51 1.47 6.70 -23.56
CA LEU A 51 0.12 6.52 -24.13
C LEU A 51 0.04 6.93 -25.60
N LYS A 52 0.94 7.82 -26.04
CA LYS A 52 1.09 8.21 -27.45
C LYS A 52 1.87 7.18 -28.29
N ALA A 53 2.73 6.37 -27.68
CA ALA A 53 3.56 5.38 -28.37
C ALA A 53 2.81 4.18 -28.99
N PRO A 54 1.83 3.51 -28.32
CA PRO A 54 1.09 2.40 -28.92
C PRO A 54 0.12 2.84 -30.01
N LEU A 55 -0.16 4.15 -30.12
CA LEU A 55 -0.94 4.73 -31.21
C LEU A 55 -0.10 4.99 -32.48
N SER A 56 1.23 4.79 -32.42
CA SER A 56 2.14 4.96 -33.56
C SER A 56 2.78 3.65 -34.05
N SER A 57 2.41 2.49 -33.48
CA SER A 57 2.85 1.19 -34.00
C SER A 57 1.83 0.67 -35.00
N GLU A 58 2.31 0.51 -36.24
CA GLU A 58 1.62 -0.02 -37.41
C GLU A 58 1.00 -1.40 -37.15
N GLU A 59 -0.25 -1.47 -36.70
CA GLU A 59 -1.14 -2.59 -36.99
C GLU A 59 -2.60 -2.15 -36.75
N MET A 60 -3.34 -1.96 -37.85
CA MET A 60 -4.79 -1.73 -37.91
C MET A 60 -5.32 -0.46 -37.20
N ALA A 61 -5.46 0.64 -37.93
CA ALA A 61 -6.19 1.81 -37.46
C ALA A 61 -7.06 2.40 -38.58
N ASP A 62 -8.34 2.03 -38.54
CA ASP A 62 -9.48 2.63 -39.25
C ASP A 62 -9.40 4.18 -39.19
N PRO A 63 -9.68 4.94 -40.28
CA PRO A 63 -9.61 6.42 -40.28
C PRO A 63 -10.45 7.11 -39.19
N LEU A 64 -11.39 6.39 -38.57
CA LEU A 64 -12.19 6.86 -37.44
C LEU A 64 -11.42 6.92 -36.12
N SER A 65 -10.31 6.17 -35.99
CA SER A 65 -9.46 6.17 -34.80
C SER A 65 -8.52 7.38 -34.76
N GLU A 66 -8.06 7.88 -35.90
CA GLU A 66 -7.21 9.07 -36.00
C GLU A 66 -7.99 10.34 -35.61
N VAL A 67 -9.26 10.45 -36.01
CA VAL A 67 -10.17 11.54 -35.61
C VAL A 67 -10.49 11.48 -34.11
N LEU A 68 -10.61 10.28 -33.53
CA LEU A 68 -10.85 10.11 -32.10
C LEU A 68 -9.60 10.45 -31.27
N ILE A 69 -8.41 10.17 -31.79
CA ILE A 69 -7.13 10.47 -31.15
C ILE A 69 -6.84 11.97 -31.22
N ASP A 70 -7.07 12.62 -32.36
CA ASP A 70 -6.91 14.07 -32.46
C ASP A 70 -7.95 14.80 -31.59
N THR A 71 -9.21 14.37 -31.54
CA THR A 71 -10.19 15.00 -30.64
C THR A 71 -9.89 14.78 -29.15
N VAL A 72 -9.39 13.62 -28.72
CA VAL A 72 -9.05 13.37 -27.30
C VAL A 72 -7.74 14.07 -26.89
N VAL A 73 -6.78 14.21 -27.81
CA VAL A 73 -5.50 14.87 -27.54
C VAL A 73 -5.60 16.39 -27.71
N GLU A 74 -6.40 16.89 -28.65
CA GLU A 74 -6.66 18.31 -28.88
C GLU A 74 -7.55 18.89 -27.77
N THR A 75 -8.61 18.20 -27.35
CA THR A 75 -9.42 18.62 -26.18
C THR A 75 -8.64 18.62 -24.86
N ALA A 76 -7.57 17.83 -24.73
CA ALA A 76 -6.69 17.87 -23.58
C ALA A 76 -5.70 19.06 -23.59
N THR A 77 -5.61 19.82 -24.68
CA THR A 77 -4.66 20.94 -24.82
C THR A 77 -5.30 22.31 -24.99
N GLU A 78 -6.63 22.41 -25.12
CA GLU A 78 -7.33 23.69 -25.09
C GLU A 78 -7.61 24.14 -23.65
N GLU A 79 -6.64 24.91 -23.13
CA GLU A 79 -6.63 25.93 -22.06
C GLU A 79 -7.29 25.69 -20.69
N MET A 80 -8.18 24.70 -20.50
CA MET A 80 -8.84 24.44 -19.20
C MET A 80 -9.00 22.96 -18.84
N VAL A 81 -8.82 22.02 -19.77
CA VAL A 81 -9.00 20.58 -19.50
C VAL A 81 -7.73 19.93 -18.91
N ASN A 82 -6.54 20.37 -19.35
CA ASN A 82 -5.24 19.87 -18.86
C ASN A 82 -5.02 20.04 -17.33
N PRO A 83 -5.36 21.19 -16.71
CA PRO A 83 -5.22 21.36 -15.26
C PRO A 83 -6.19 20.49 -14.47
N VAL A 84 -7.41 20.31 -14.97
CA VAL A 84 -8.47 19.55 -14.26
C VAL A 84 -8.18 18.06 -14.29
N LEU A 85 -7.77 17.53 -15.44
CA LEU A 85 -7.38 16.13 -15.58
C LEU A 85 -6.12 15.83 -14.74
N SER A 86 -5.17 16.77 -14.71
CA SER A 86 -3.97 16.67 -13.86
C SER A 86 -4.31 16.67 -12.36
N ILE A 87 -5.29 17.48 -11.91
CA ILE A 87 -5.75 17.46 -10.51
C ILE A 87 -6.44 16.12 -10.19
N ALA A 88 -7.25 15.60 -11.12
CA ALA A 88 -7.93 14.33 -10.92
C ALA A 88 -6.93 13.15 -10.80
N GLU A 89 -5.88 13.15 -11.61
CA GLU A 89 -4.82 12.14 -11.55
C GLU A 89 -3.96 12.28 -10.28
N ASP A 90 -3.64 13.51 -9.87
CA ASP A 90 -2.90 13.78 -8.64
C ASP A 90 -3.68 13.34 -7.39
N ILE A 91 -4.99 13.60 -7.33
CA ILE A 91 -5.84 13.10 -6.24
C ILE A 91 -5.84 11.57 -6.20
N GLY A 92 -5.86 10.92 -7.37
CA GLY A 92 -5.73 9.46 -7.47
C GLY A 92 -4.39 8.97 -6.91
N ALA A 93 -3.28 9.60 -7.31
CA ALA A 93 -1.94 9.24 -6.86
C ALA A 93 -1.76 9.47 -5.34
N VAL A 94 -2.21 10.61 -4.82
CA VAL A 94 -2.17 10.93 -3.38
C VAL A 94 -2.98 9.92 -2.58
N THR A 95 -4.15 9.50 -3.07
CA THR A 95 -4.97 8.47 -2.42
C THR A 95 -4.25 7.13 -2.37
N VAL A 96 -3.61 6.72 -3.46
CA VAL A 96 -2.82 5.48 -3.52
C VAL A 96 -1.60 5.55 -2.61
N ILE A 97 -0.92 6.70 -2.53
CA ILE A 97 0.23 6.92 -1.63
C ILE A 97 -0.19 6.79 -0.16
N ILE A 98 -1.30 7.44 0.24
CA ILE A 98 -1.81 7.35 1.61
C ILE A 98 -2.16 5.90 1.96
N LEU A 99 -2.86 5.19 1.06
CA LEU A 99 -3.21 3.78 1.27
C LEU A 99 -1.97 2.88 1.33
N ALA A 100 -0.99 3.13 0.47
CA ALA A 100 0.27 2.38 0.40
C ALA A 100 1.15 2.57 1.66
N ILE A 101 1.07 3.72 2.33
CA ILE A 101 1.73 3.96 3.62
C ILE A 101 0.95 3.30 4.76
N PHE A 102 -0.38 3.31 4.71
CA PHE A 102 -1.21 2.77 5.78
C PHE A 102 -1.16 1.24 5.84
N LEU A 103 -1.06 0.56 4.69
CA LEU A 103 -1.02 -0.90 4.59
C LEU A 103 0.14 -1.56 5.36
N PRO A 104 1.42 -1.17 5.19
CA PRO A 104 2.54 -1.76 5.94
C PRO A 104 2.45 -1.46 7.44
N VAL A 105 1.96 -0.27 7.83
CA VAL A 105 1.75 0.08 9.26
C VAL A 105 0.67 -0.80 9.88
N ALA A 106 -0.44 -1.01 9.18
CA ALA A 106 -1.51 -1.90 9.63
C ALA A 106 -1.02 -3.35 9.79
N ILE A 107 -0.23 -3.87 8.84
CA ILE A 107 0.35 -5.21 8.91
C ILE A 107 1.31 -5.32 10.11
N LEU A 108 2.13 -4.30 10.36
CA LEU A 108 3.09 -4.29 11.46
C LEU A 108 2.41 -4.36 12.84
N PHE A 109 1.18 -3.85 12.98
CA PHE A 109 0.38 -4.00 14.19
C PHE A 109 -0.44 -5.30 14.22
N LEU A 110 -1.03 -5.70 13.10
CA LEU A 110 -1.90 -6.87 13.04
C LEU A 110 -1.12 -8.19 13.22
N PHE A 111 0.09 -8.27 12.67
CA PHE A 111 0.94 -9.45 12.74
C PHE A 111 1.30 -9.88 14.18
N PRO A 112 1.84 -9.01 15.06
CA PRO A 112 2.14 -9.39 16.43
C PRO A 112 0.88 -9.69 17.26
N VAL A 113 -0.25 -9.04 16.96
CA VAL A 113 -1.53 -9.35 17.62
C VAL A 113 -2.01 -10.76 17.24
N LEU A 114 -1.94 -11.12 15.97
CA LEU A 114 -2.34 -12.44 15.48
C LEU A 114 -1.42 -13.53 16.06
N VAL A 115 -0.10 -13.33 15.96
CA VAL A 115 0.91 -14.26 16.49
C VAL A 115 0.80 -14.38 18.01
N GLY A 116 0.68 -13.25 18.72
CA GLY A 116 0.50 -13.21 20.18
C GLY A 116 -0.78 -13.91 20.61
N GLY A 117 -1.88 -13.70 19.89
CA GLY A 117 -3.15 -14.40 20.09
C GLY A 117 -3.00 -15.91 19.94
N SER A 118 -2.38 -16.38 18.85
CA SER A 118 -2.14 -17.81 18.63
C SER A 118 -1.27 -18.43 19.73
N VAL A 119 -0.19 -17.76 20.17
CA VAL A 119 0.66 -18.24 21.27
C VAL A 119 -0.12 -18.30 22.58
N CYS A 120 -0.97 -17.32 22.86
CA CYS A 120 -1.83 -17.30 24.05
C CYS A 120 -2.81 -18.48 24.04
N VAL A 121 -3.45 -18.75 22.91
CA VAL A 121 -4.36 -19.90 22.72
C VAL A 121 -3.63 -21.23 22.91
N ILE A 122 -2.44 -21.40 22.30
CA ILE A 122 -1.65 -22.64 22.45
C ILE A 122 -1.27 -22.87 23.91
N LYS A 123 -0.82 -21.83 24.63
CA LYS A 123 -0.50 -21.93 26.06
C LYS A 123 -1.74 -22.28 26.89
N LEU A 124 -2.89 -21.70 26.57
CA LEU A 124 -4.16 -22.00 27.23
C LEU A 124 -4.56 -23.47 27.06
N VAL A 125 -4.51 -23.98 25.83
CA VAL A 125 -4.82 -25.39 25.52
C VAL A 125 -3.89 -26.34 26.26
N PHE A 126 -2.58 -26.06 26.26
CA PHE A 126 -1.60 -26.87 27.00
C PHE A 126 -1.83 -26.82 28.51
N ALA A 127 -2.18 -25.66 29.07
CA ALA A 127 -2.48 -25.49 30.49
C ALA A 127 -3.73 -26.28 30.90
N ILE A 128 -4.79 -26.23 30.09
CA ILE A 128 -6.02 -27.01 30.31
C ILE A 128 -5.70 -28.50 30.26
N ARG A 129 -4.99 -28.96 29.22
CA ARG A 129 -4.61 -30.37 29.08
C ARG A 129 -3.81 -30.88 30.29
N LYS A 130 -2.84 -30.10 30.79
CA LYS A 130 -2.07 -30.45 31.99
C LYS A 130 -2.96 -30.57 33.24
N ARG A 131 -3.92 -29.66 33.42
CA ARG A 131 -4.85 -29.72 34.55
C ARG A 131 -5.74 -30.95 34.49
N VAL A 132 -6.30 -31.27 33.32
CA VAL A 132 -7.16 -32.45 33.11
C VAL A 132 -6.39 -33.75 33.40
N VAL A 133 -5.16 -33.88 32.88
CA VAL A 133 -4.32 -35.06 33.15
C VAL A 133 -4.00 -35.19 34.63
N LYS A 134 -3.69 -34.08 35.32
CA LYS A 134 -3.41 -34.09 36.76
C LYS A 134 -4.62 -34.52 37.58
N LEU A 135 -5.82 -34.05 37.22
CA LEU A 135 -7.09 -34.48 37.83
C LEU A 135 -7.36 -35.96 37.60
N ALA A 136 -7.18 -36.47 36.38
CA ALA A 136 -7.37 -37.88 36.06
C ALA A 136 -6.43 -38.79 36.88
N ILE A 137 -5.15 -38.41 37.02
CA ILE A 137 -4.18 -39.14 37.83
C ILE A 137 -4.58 -39.14 39.31
N ASN A 138 -4.96 -37.99 39.86
CA ASN A 138 -5.40 -37.90 41.26
C ASN A 138 -6.65 -38.75 41.51
N SER A 139 -7.67 -38.68 40.65
CA SER A 139 -8.89 -39.49 40.78
C SER A 139 -8.58 -40.99 40.71
N MET A 140 -7.67 -41.41 39.84
CA MET A 140 -7.28 -42.81 39.71
C MET A 140 -6.53 -43.32 40.95
N SER A 141 -5.77 -42.46 41.62
CA SER A 141 -5.12 -42.81 42.91
C SER A 141 -6.16 -43.04 44.02
N VAL A 142 -7.20 -42.20 44.08
CA VAL A 142 -8.29 -42.31 45.08
C VAL A 142 -9.09 -43.59 44.85
N ILE A 143 -9.41 -43.91 43.59
CA ILE A 143 -10.13 -45.14 43.24
C ILE A 143 -9.31 -46.38 43.63
N LYS A 144 -7.99 -46.38 43.39
CA LYS A 144 -7.11 -47.47 43.82
C LYS A 144 -7.08 -47.65 45.34
N GLN A 145 -7.01 -46.55 46.10
CA GLN A 145 -7.08 -46.62 47.56
C GLN A 145 -8.42 -47.17 48.06
N TRP A 146 -9.53 -46.75 47.44
CA TRP A 146 -10.85 -47.24 47.79
C TRP A 146 -11.03 -48.73 47.48
N LEU A 147 -10.57 -49.19 46.31
CA LEU A 147 -10.56 -50.60 45.92
C LEU A 147 -9.67 -51.47 46.83
N ALA A 148 -8.51 -50.95 47.24
CA ALA A 148 -7.64 -51.66 48.19
C ALA A 148 -8.31 -51.80 49.57
N LYS A 149 -9.09 -50.79 49.99
CA LYS A 149 -9.83 -50.80 51.25
C LYS A 149 -11.06 -51.71 51.20
N SER A 150 -11.78 -51.79 50.09
CA SER A 150 -12.96 -52.66 49.95
C SER A 150 -12.59 -54.13 49.95
N ARG A 151 -11.42 -54.51 49.41
CA ARG A 151 -10.92 -55.90 49.38
C ARG A 151 -10.51 -56.44 50.76
N ARG A 152 -10.37 -55.59 51.79
CA ARG A 152 -10.00 -55.98 53.16
C ARG A 152 -11.18 -56.13 54.13
N ARG A 153 -12.43 -55.98 53.69
CA ARG A 153 -13.58 -56.23 54.57
C ARG A 153 -13.90 -57.74 54.56
N PRO A 154 -13.65 -58.49 55.66
CA PRO A 154 -14.11 -59.86 55.77
C PRO A 154 -15.64 -59.90 55.80
N ALA A 155 -16.21 -60.92 55.17
CA ALA A 155 -17.63 -61.25 55.18
C ALA A 155 -18.10 -61.67 56.57
#